data_AF-A0A2E2SR83-F1
#
_entry.id   AF-A0A2E2SR83-F1
#
_cell.length_a   1.000
_cell.length_b   1.000
_cell.length_c   1.000
_cell.angle_alpha   90.00
_cell.angle_beta   90.00
_cell.angle_gamma   90.00
#
_symmetry.space_group_name_H-M   'P 1'
#
loop_
_entity.id
_entity.type
_entity.pdbx_description
1 polymer ?
#
loop_
_entity_poly.entity_id
_entity_poly.type
_entity_poly.pdbx_seq_one_letter_code
_entity_poly.pdbx_strand_id
1 'polypeptide(L)'
;MIKVNSDRIWPFDFFMDKTVANVASDINVALTAWTDMVGVQIKAGAVYVTEGDDFDAAVAWVKTQNPERVTRGLLVLTPTAVFDISPGGAFNADELTV
;
A
#
# COMPACT_ATOMS: atom_id res chain seq x y z
N MET A 1 -3.53 7.76 2.68
CA MET A 1 -2.20 7.77 3.34
C MET A 1 -1.61 6.39 3.11
N ILE A 2 -0.30 6.30 2.94
CA ILE A 2 0.39 5.01 2.82
C ILE A 2 1.63 5.02 3.72
N LYS A 3 2.02 3.86 4.22
CA LYS A 3 3.30 3.63 4.91
C LYS A 3 4.01 2.47 4.23
N VAL A 4 5.27 2.65 3.89
CA VAL A 4 6.13 1.57 3.40
C VAL A 4 6.91 1.04 4.60
N ASN A 5 6.70 -0.24 4.92
CA ASN A 5 7.51 -0.98 5.89
C ASN A 5 8.59 -1.78 5.13
N SER A 6 9.39 -2.59 5.81
CA SER A 6 10.47 -3.38 5.22
C SER A 6 10.03 -4.24 4.02
N ASP A 7 8.96 -5.02 4.19
CA ASP A 7 8.49 -6.05 3.23
C ASP A 7 6.98 -5.93 2.95
N ARG A 8 6.35 -4.88 3.46
CA ARG A 8 4.91 -4.65 3.40
C ARG A 8 4.61 -3.19 3.08
N ILE A 9 3.50 -2.97 2.38
CA ILE A 9 2.97 -1.62 2.15
C ILE A 9 1.60 -1.52 2.79
N TRP A 10 1.37 -0.44 3.52
CA TRP A 10 0.17 -0.20 4.32
C TRP A 10 -0.62 1.01 3.80
N PRO A 11 -1.59 0.80 2.89
CA PRO A 11 -2.66 1.76 2.66
C PRO A 11 -3.67 1.76 3.79
N PHE A 12 -3.90 2.93 4.38
CA PHE A 12 -4.85 3.09 5.48
C PHE A 12 -6.24 3.38 4.95
N ASP A 13 -7.23 2.59 5.38
CA ASP A 13 -8.62 2.84 5.05
C ASP A 13 -9.19 3.94 5.95
N PHE A 14 -9.58 5.04 5.32
CA PHE A 14 -10.43 6.06 5.92
C PHE A 14 -11.84 6.09 5.29
N PHE A 15 -11.95 5.74 4.00
CA PHE A 15 -13.15 5.82 3.16
C PHE A 15 -12.99 4.95 1.88
N MET A 16 -12.42 3.75 1.98
CA MET A 16 -12.02 2.87 0.86
C MET A 16 -13.04 1.75 0.60
N ASP A 17 -14.32 1.96 0.94
CA ASP A 17 -15.37 0.93 0.94
C ASP A 17 -15.37 0.05 -0.33
N LYS A 18 -15.25 0.65 -1.52
CA LYS A 18 -15.22 -0.09 -2.78
C LYS A 18 -13.93 -0.90 -2.99
N THR A 19 -12.79 -0.37 -2.57
CA THR A 19 -11.50 -1.10 -2.63
C THR A 19 -11.54 -2.30 -1.70
N VAL A 20 -12.07 -2.14 -0.48
CA VAL A 20 -12.23 -3.23 0.48
C VAL A 20 -13.15 -4.32 -0.08
N ALA A 21 -14.29 -3.94 -0.66
CA ALA A 21 -15.20 -4.90 -1.29
C ALA A 21 -14.55 -5.67 -2.45
N ASN A 22 -13.71 -5.01 -3.25
CA ASN A 22 -12.97 -5.66 -4.33
C ASN A 22 -11.91 -6.64 -3.78
N VAL A 23 -11.14 -6.24 -2.76
CA VAL A 23 -10.10 -7.08 -2.13
C VAL A 23 -10.68 -8.31 -1.44
N ALA A 24 -11.90 -8.20 -0.90
CA ALA A 24 -12.61 -9.36 -0.36
C ALA A 24 -12.96 -10.42 -1.42
N SER A 25 -13.04 -10.02 -2.70
CA SER A 25 -13.36 -10.92 -3.83
C SER A 25 -12.13 -11.37 -4.60
N ASP A 26 -11.13 -10.50 -4.72
CA ASP A 26 -9.86 -10.77 -5.40
C ASP A 26 -8.72 -10.05 -4.67
N ILE A 27 -7.78 -10.84 -4.14
CA ILE A 27 -6.66 -10.32 -3.35
C ILE A 27 -5.58 -9.65 -4.21
N ASN A 28 -5.62 -9.81 -5.53
CA ASN A 28 -4.58 -9.28 -6.41
C ASN A 28 -4.78 -7.78 -6.64
N VAL A 29 -3.78 -6.98 -6.30
CA VAL A 29 -3.83 -5.53 -6.46
C VAL A 29 -2.61 -4.99 -7.21
N ALA A 30 -2.77 -3.80 -7.78
CA ALA A 30 -1.68 -2.99 -8.29
C ALA A 30 -1.68 -1.64 -7.58
N LEU A 31 -0.54 -1.26 -6.99
CA LEU A 31 -0.32 0.06 -6.42
C LEU A 31 0.64 0.82 -7.32
N THR A 32 0.26 2.02 -7.74
CA THR A 32 1.10 2.88 -8.56
C THR A 32 1.39 4.18 -7.82
N ALA A 33 2.65 4.60 -7.83
CA ALA A 33 3.11 5.86 -7.27
C ALA A 33 3.94 6.61 -8.31
N TRP A 34 3.81 7.93 -8.31
CA TRP A 34 4.49 8.82 -9.24
C TRP A 34 5.03 10.03 -8.50
N THR A 35 6.22 10.47 -8.92
CA THR A 35 6.78 11.78 -8.63
C THR A 35 7.35 12.33 -9.93
N ASP A 36 6.81 13.45 -10.40
CA ASP A 36 7.14 14.03 -11.71
C ASP A 36 7.00 12.99 -12.85
N MET A 37 8.10 12.71 -13.57
CA MET A 37 8.16 11.75 -14.68
C MET A 37 8.66 10.36 -14.24
N VAL A 38 8.86 10.14 -12.94
CA VAL A 38 9.31 8.86 -12.39
C VAL A 38 8.13 8.15 -11.75
N GLY A 39 7.86 6.93 -12.21
CA GLY A 39 6.74 6.14 -11.77
C GLY A 39 7.12 4.69 -11.51
N VAL A 40 6.49 4.12 -10.48
CA VAL A 40 6.61 2.71 -10.14
C VAL A 40 5.22 2.08 -10.01
N GLN A 41 5.07 0.85 -10.52
CA GLN A 41 3.93 0.00 -10.24
C GLN A 41 4.36 -1.24 -9.48
N ILE A 42 3.67 -1.51 -8.38
CA ILE A 42 3.88 -2.68 -7.53
C ILE A 42 2.66 -3.58 -7.70
N LYS A 43 2.87 -4.83 -8.11
CA LYS A 43 1.87 -5.90 -7.97
C LYS A 43 1.99 -6.50 -6.59
N ALA A 44 0.86 -6.78 -5.96
CA ALA A 44 0.86 -7.32 -4.60
C ALA A 44 -0.38 -8.19 -4.35
N GLY A 45 -0.24 -9.12 -3.39
CA GLY A 45 -1.39 -9.68 -2.70
C GLY A 45 -1.83 -8.75 -1.56
N ALA A 46 -3.13 -8.58 -1.38
CA ALA A 46 -3.72 -7.73 -0.36
C ALA A 46 -4.53 -8.53 0.66
N VAL A 47 -4.38 -8.18 1.93
CA VAL A 47 -5.27 -8.62 3.02
C VAL A 47 -5.83 -7.37 3.68
N TYR A 48 -7.13 -7.37 3.97
CA TYR A 48 -7.78 -6.31 4.73
C TYR A 48 -7.95 -6.73 6.18
N VAL A 49 -7.51 -5.89 7.12
CA VAL A 49 -7.60 -6.14 8.56
C VAL A 49 -8.20 -4.94 9.29
N THR A 50 -8.97 -5.23 10.34
CA THR A 50 -9.61 -4.23 11.23
C THR A 50 -9.29 -4.46 12.70
N GLU A 51 -8.42 -5.42 12.99
CA GLU A 51 -7.98 -5.81 14.34
C GLU A 51 -6.62 -6.52 14.25
N GLY A 52 -5.98 -6.71 15.40
CA GLY A 52 -4.67 -7.36 15.52
C GLY A 52 -3.49 -6.39 15.46
N ASP A 53 -2.28 -6.92 15.69
CA ASP A 53 -1.06 -6.14 15.94
C ASP A 53 -0.75 -5.14 14.80
N ASP A 54 -0.92 -5.55 13.54
CA ASP A 54 -0.70 -4.69 12.38
C ASP A 54 -1.68 -3.50 12.38
N PHE A 55 -2.96 -3.76 12.67
CA PHE A 55 -3.97 -2.72 12.72
C PHE A 55 -3.73 -1.76 13.90
N ASP A 56 -3.38 -2.28 15.07
CA ASP A 56 -3.09 -1.47 16.26
C ASP A 56 -1.87 -0.57 16.03
N ALA A 57 -0.81 -1.12 15.44
CA ALA A 57 0.38 -0.36 15.04
C ALA A 57 0.05 0.72 13.98
N ALA A 58 -0.83 0.39 13.03
CA ALA A 58 -1.31 1.32 12.03
C ALA A 58 -2.12 2.49 12.64
N VAL A 59 -3.05 2.22 13.55
CA VAL A 59 -3.81 3.25 14.28
C VAL A 59 -2.87 4.14 15.08
N ALA A 60 -1.92 3.56 15.82
CA ALA A 60 -0.94 4.32 16.58
C ALA A 60 -0.13 5.25 15.67
N TRP A 61 0.37 4.73 14.54
CA TRP A 61 1.14 5.53 13.59
C TRP A 61 0.31 6.65 12.96
N VAL A 62 -0.93 6.40 12.53
CA VAL A 62 -1.81 7.45 11.96
C VAL A 62 -2.04 8.57 12.97
N LYS A 63 -2.23 8.25 14.25
CA LYS A 63 -2.42 9.27 15.31
C LYS A 63 -1.19 10.17 15.50
N THR A 64 0.02 9.68 15.22
CA THR A 64 1.23 10.53 15.22
C THR A 64 1.25 11.52 14.06
N GLN A 65 0.62 11.17 12.94
CA GLN A 65 0.56 12.02 11.74
C GLN A 65 -0.61 13.01 11.82
N ASN A 66 -1.76 12.55 12.33
CA ASN A 66 -2.94 13.36 12.57
C ASN A 66 -3.79 12.73 13.71
N PRO A 67 -3.78 13.32 14.92
CA PRO A 67 -4.48 12.78 16.09
C PRO A 67 -6.00 12.64 15.95
N GLU A 68 -6.65 13.47 15.12
CA GLU A 68 -8.10 13.47 14.94
C GLU A 68 -8.57 12.40 13.95
N ARG A 69 -7.64 11.77 13.24
CA ARG A 69 -7.95 10.86 12.14
C ARG A 69 -8.31 9.48 12.67
N VAL A 70 -9.46 8.98 12.24
CA VAL A 70 -9.96 7.64 12.60
C VAL A 70 -9.66 6.68 11.47
N THR A 71 -8.73 5.75 11.71
CA THR A 71 -8.44 4.63 10.79
C THR A 71 -9.54 3.59 10.91
N ARG A 72 -10.24 3.30 9.81
CA ARG A 72 -11.34 2.31 9.76
C ARG A 72 -10.84 0.89 9.54
N GLY A 73 -9.71 0.75 8.88
CA GLY A 73 -9.09 -0.52 8.53
C GLY A 73 -7.72 -0.32 7.91
N LEU A 74 -7.07 -1.43 7.59
CA LEU A 74 -5.75 -1.46 7.00
C LEU A 74 -5.70 -2.47 5.86
N LEU A 75 -5.20 -2.04 4.71
CA LEU A 75 -4.75 -2.96 3.67
C LEU A 75 -3.29 -3.31 3.94
N VAL A 76 -2.98 -4.59 4.07
CA VAL A 76 -1.61 -5.10 4.15
C VAL A 76 -1.25 -5.68 2.81
N LEU A 77 -0.38 -4.98 2.07
CA LEU A 77 0.08 -5.40 0.77
C LEU A 77 1.40 -6.15 0.89
N THR A 78 1.46 -7.33 0.28
CA THR A 78 2.67 -8.13 0.08
C THR A 78 3.11 -7.99 -1.38
N PRO A 79 4.15 -7.20 -1.67
CA PRO A 79 4.67 -7.06 -3.03
C PRO A 79 5.04 -8.42 -3.64
N THR A 80 4.78 -8.58 -4.94
CA THR A 80 5.13 -9.77 -5.72
C THR A 80 5.91 -9.43 -6.99
N ALA A 81 5.82 -8.18 -7.46
CA ALA A 81 6.63 -7.66 -8.55
C ALA A 81 6.65 -6.13 -8.52
N VAL A 82 7.75 -5.54 -8.98
CA VAL A 82 7.92 -4.09 -9.14
C VAL A 82 8.23 -3.80 -10.62
N PHE A 83 7.59 -2.78 -11.15
CA PHE A 83 7.73 -2.37 -12.55
C PHE A 83 8.03 -0.88 -12.64
N ASP A 84 9.04 -0.54 -13.42
CA ASP A 84 9.23 0.83 -13.89
C ASP A 84 8.15 1.16 -14.92
N ILE A 85 7.43 2.25 -14.68
CA ILE A 85 6.40 2.77 -15.58
C ILE A 85 6.76 4.17 -16.08
N SER A 86 7.98 4.65 -15.79
CA SER A 86 8.50 5.95 -16.18
C SER A 86 8.72 6.03 -17.69
N PRO A 87 8.44 7.17 -18.32
CA PRO A 87 8.81 7.40 -19.71
C PRO A 87 10.34 7.35 -19.89
N GLY A 88 10.83 6.39 -20.66
CA GLY A 88 12.26 6.25 -20.98
C GLY A 88 13.08 5.37 -20.04
N GLY A 89 12.47 4.82 -18.99
CA GLY A 89 13.16 3.97 -18.01
C GLY A 89 13.99 4.79 -17.01
N ALA A 90 13.53 4.86 -15.76
CA ALA A 90 14.20 5.57 -14.68
C ALA A 90 14.96 4.65 -13.72
N PHE A 91 14.69 3.33 -13.74
CA PHE A 91 15.27 2.37 -12.80
C PHE A 91 16.09 1.28 -13.49
N ASN A 92 17.11 0.78 -12.79
CA ASN A 92 17.85 -0.41 -13.18
C ASN A 92 17.14 -1.69 -12.69
N ALA A 93 17.49 -2.84 -13.27
CA ALA A 93 16.82 -4.11 -12.99
C ALA A 93 16.98 -4.58 -11.52
N ASP A 94 18.09 -4.25 -10.87
CA ASP A 94 18.35 -4.57 -9.46
C ASP A 94 17.48 -3.74 -8.49
N GLU A 95 17.08 -2.54 -8.90
CA GLU A 95 16.19 -1.65 -8.14
C GLU A 95 14.72 -2.09 -8.22
N LEU A 96 14.37 -2.98 -9.15
CA LEU A 96 13.01 -3.47 -9.40
C LEU A 96 12.77 -4.87 -8.81
N THR A 97 13.54 -5.23 -7.78
CA THR A 97 13.43 -6.51 -7.09
C THR A 97 12.52 -6.40 -5.85
N VAL A 98 11.91 -7.52 -5.46
CA VAL A 98 11.07 -7.66 -4.25
C VAL A 98 11.84 -8.39 -3.18
#